data_AF-A0A5P9HMQ6-F1
#
_entry.id   AF-A0A5P9HMQ6-F1
#
_cell.length_a   1.000
_cell.length_b   1.000
_cell.length_c   1.000
_cell.angle_alpha   90.00
_cell.angle_beta   90.00
_cell.angle_gamma   90.00
#
_symmetry.space_group_name_H-M   'P 1'
#
loop_
_entity.id
_entity.type
_entity.pdbx_description
1 polymer ?
#
loop_
_entity_poly.entity_id
_entity_poly.type
_entity_poly.pdbx_seq_one_letter_code
_entity_poly.pdbx_strand_id
1 'polypeptide(L)'
;MKKLLYTIIIVCIFIMLIGCQQQEESNEGGPLDGLFQGLDLSYNEYKYIFEDVVQRGKSMNVDNGLEKWVIRALGDEKLTNKRDLTKEEATKQAEYAKSYYEALEEVSEEKYNISISDAELDEWISNGPDQHEFPQQRAYAEALGLTVKQLNHEYDKDLYHQTVLYERLIPVLQKEYGTQDGEILREKFHKEVEDAMK
;
A
#
# COMPACT_ATOMS: atom_id res chain seq x y z
N MET A 1 -4.18 54.88 56.92
CA MET A 1 -3.78 56.08 56.15
C MET A 1 -3.57 55.69 54.68
N LYS A 2 -3.54 56.66 53.76
CA LYS A 2 -3.06 56.65 52.34
C LYS A 2 -2.41 55.33 51.84
N LYS A 3 -2.71 54.78 50.66
CA LYS A 3 -3.56 55.19 49.51
C LYS A 3 -3.90 53.95 48.63
N LEU A 4 -4.85 54.08 47.69
CA LEU A 4 -5.15 53.09 46.64
C LEU A 4 -3.97 52.87 45.67
N LEU A 5 -3.82 51.66 45.13
CA LEU A 5 -4.23 51.33 43.74
C LEU A 5 -4.36 49.80 43.51
N TYR A 6 -5.04 49.44 42.42
CA TYR A 6 -5.23 48.07 41.90
C TYR A 6 -4.04 47.68 40.97
N THR A 7 -3.87 46.47 40.41
CA THR A 7 -4.69 45.23 40.31
C THR A 7 -3.71 44.01 40.48
N ILE A 8 -3.85 42.75 40.04
CA ILE A 8 -4.73 41.99 39.12
C ILE A 8 -5.39 40.82 39.90
N ILE A 9 -6.35 40.15 39.27
CA ILE A 9 -7.22 39.05 39.70
C ILE A 9 -6.57 37.66 39.52
N ILE A 10 -6.89 36.71 40.41
CA ILE A 10 -6.77 35.26 40.20
C ILE A 10 -8.13 34.73 39.69
N VAL A 11 -8.15 33.88 38.66
CA VAL A 11 -9.13 32.76 38.47
C VAL A 11 -8.71 31.89 37.27
N CYS A 12 -9.12 30.62 37.26
CA CYS A 12 -8.75 29.62 36.26
C CYS A 12 -9.90 29.31 35.26
N ILE A 13 -9.57 28.49 34.24
CA ILE A 13 -10.47 27.60 33.46
C ILE A 13 -11.28 28.20 32.28
N PHE A 14 -11.02 27.63 31.10
CA PHE A 14 -11.87 27.45 29.89
C PHE A 14 -12.95 28.48 29.51
N ILE A 15 -12.78 29.10 28.34
CA ILE A 15 -13.80 29.08 27.26
C ILE A 15 -13.10 28.71 25.92
N MET A 16 -13.89 28.16 25.00
CA MET A 16 -13.55 27.35 23.82
C MET A 16 -13.18 28.13 22.54
N LEU A 17 -12.34 27.48 21.72
CA LEU A 17 -12.47 27.28 20.25
C LEU A 17 -12.44 28.43 19.21
N ILE A 18 -12.14 27.99 17.98
CA ILE A 18 -12.25 28.63 16.64
C ILE A 18 -11.12 29.62 16.29
N GLY A 19 -10.47 29.44 15.14
CA GLY A 19 -9.78 30.60 14.53
C GLY A 19 -8.85 30.41 13.34
N CYS A 20 -8.13 29.30 13.22
CA CYS A 20 -7.34 28.98 12.01
C CYS A 20 -7.20 27.47 11.87
N GLN A 21 -7.73 26.93 10.77
CA GLN A 21 -7.47 25.56 10.37
C GLN A 21 -6.06 25.50 9.82
N GLN A 22 -5.10 24.99 10.60
CA GLN A 22 -3.93 24.37 9.99
C GLN A 22 -4.44 23.05 9.39
N GLN A 23 -4.44 22.99 8.07
CA GLN A 23 -4.94 21.87 7.30
C GLN A 23 -4.07 20.64 7.61
N GLU A 24 -4.64 19.68 8.34
CA GLU A 24 -4.07 18.34 8.44
C GLU A 24 -4.22 17.68 7.06
N GLU A 25 -3.15 17.74 6.27
CA GLU A 25 -3.01 16.87 5.10
C GLU A 25 -2.96 15.43 5.61
N SER A 26 -4.00 14.67 5.31
CA SER A 26 -4.15 13.27 5.72
C SER A 26 -3.17 12.39 4.94
N ASN A 27 -1.91 12.41 5.34
CA ASN A 27 -0.85 11.51 4.89
C ASN A 27 -1.06 10.09 5.46
N GLU A 28 -2.24 9.51 5.22
CA GLU A 28 -2.44 8.06 5.33
C GLU A 28 -2.09 7.43 3.97
N GLY A 29 -0.93 6.78 3.91
CA GLY A 29 -0.43 6.18 2.69
C GLY A 29 -1.27 4.99 2.21
N GLY A 30 -1.49 4.94 0.89
CA GLY A 30 -2.00 3.77 0.20
C GLY A 30 -0.98 2.63 0.15
N PRO A 31 -1.30 1.48 -0.48
CA PRO A 31 -0.39 0.35 -0.58
C PRO A 31 0.98 0.70 -1.21
N LEU A 32 1.01 1.70 -2.08
CA LEU A 32 2.21 2.15 -2.78
C LEU A 32 3.09 3.13 -1.98
N ASP A 33 2.54 3.87 -1.02
CA ASP A 33 3.29 4.87 -0.25
C ASP A 33 4.34 4.24 0.68
N GLY A 34 4.18 2.97 1.04
CA GLY A 34 5.23 2.17 1.69
C GLY A 34 6.23 1.53 0.71
N LEU A 35 5.82 1.28 -0.54
CA LEU A 35 6.59 0.49 -1.52
C LEU A 35 7.86 1.18 -2.02
N PHE A 36 7.96 2.50 -1.81
CA PHE A 36 9.07 3.35 -2.24
C PHE A 36 9.71 4.16 -1.09
N GLN A 37 9.24 4.02 0.15
CA GLN A 37 9.80 4.73 1.30
C GLN A 37 10.95 3.95 1.95
N GLY A 38 12.13 4.58 2.06
CA GLY A 38 13.22 4.15 2.95
C GLY A 38 14.54 3.75 2.31
N LEU A 39 14.67 3.83 0.97
CA LEU A 39 15.89 3.46 0.23
C LEU A 39 16.22 4.47 -0.89
N ASP A 40 17.14 5.41 -0.62
CA ASP A 40 17.78 6.27 -1.65
C ASP A 40 18.76 5.47 -2.52
N LEU A 41 18.28 4.42 -3.19
CA LEU A 41 19.08 3.62 -4.12
C LEU A 41 19.06 4.22 -5.52
N SER A 42 20.20 4.17 -6.20
CA SER A 42 20.26 4.46 -7.63
C SER A 42 19.58 3.37 -8.46
N TYR A 43 19.17 3.72 -9.68
CA TYR A 43 18.68 2.75 -10.68
C TYR A 43 19.61 1.54 -10.86
N ASN A 44 20.94 1.72 -10.75
CA ASN A 44 21.90 0.63 -10.90
C ASN A 44 21.85 -0.36 -9.72
N GLU A 45 21.60 0.12 -8.50
CA GLU A 45 21.47 -0.72 -7.32
C GLU A 45 20.14 -1.47 -7.31
N TYR A 46 19.04 -0.80 -7.66
CA TYR A 46 17.75 -1.46 -7.91
C TYR A 46 17.88 -2.53 -9.01
N LYS A 47 18.59 -2.24 -10.11
CA LYS A 47 18.78 -3.18 -11.22
C LYS A 47 19.53 -4.44 -10.78
N TYR A 48 20.64 -4.29 -10.07
CA TYR A 48 21.37 -5.41 -9.50
C TYR A 48 20.51 -6.27 -8.54
N ILE A 49 19.67 -5.62 -7.72
CA ILE A 49 18.74 -6.30 -6.81
C ILE A 49 17.66 -7.08 -7.58
N PHE A 50 17.00 -6.46 -8.57
CA PHE A 50 15.92 -7.10 -9.31
C PHE A 50 16.41 -8.17 -10.30
N GLU A 51 17.60 -8.03 -10.89
CA GLU A 51 18.21 -9.09 -11.71
C GLU A 51 18.43 -10.36 -10.87
N ASP A 52 18.96 -10.26 -9.64
CA ASP A 52 19.05 -11.40 -8.70
C ASP A 52 17.69 -11.97 -8.31
N VAL A 53 16.74 -11.11 -7.92
CA VAL A 53 15.40 -11.50 -7.46
C VAL A 53 14.62 -12.25 -8.55
N VAL A 54 14.58 -11.72 -9.78
CA VAL A 54 13.88 -12.35 -10.90
C VAL A 54 14.58 -13.63 -11.35
N GLN A 55 15.92 -13.66 -11.41
CA GLN A 55 16.67 -14.88 -11.70
C GLN A 55 16.41 -15.97 -10.65
N ARG A 56 16.39 -15.60 -9.36
CA ARG A 56 16.16 -16.54 -8.28
C ARG A 56 14.73 -17.06 -8.24
N GLY A 57 13.73 -16.20 -8.36
CA GLY A 57 12.32 -16.62 -8.42
C GLY A 57 12.07 -17.65 -9.51
N LYS A 58 12.52 -17.37 -10.74
CA LYS A 58 12.49 -18.32 -11.87
C LYS A 58 13.27 -19.61 -11.57
N SER A 59 14.45 -19.51 -10.95
CA SER A 59 15.24 -20.69 -10.58
C SER A 59 14.60 -21.57 -9.49
N MET A 60 13.64 -21.05 -8.70
CA MET A 60 12.96 -21.85 -7.68
C MET A 60 12.06 -22.94 -8.28
N ASN A 61 11.62 -22.82 -9.55
CA ASN A 61 10.68 -23.75 -10.19
C ASN A 61 9.43 -23.96 -9.31
N VAL A 62 8.65 -22.88 -9.14
CA VAL A 62 7.32 -22.90 -8.52
C VAL A 62 6.25 -23.08 -9.59
N ASP A 63 4.97 -23.11 -9.22
CA ASP A 63 3.89 -23.06 -10.22
C ASP A 63 3.85 -21.71 -10.95
N ASN A 64 3.51 -21.71 -12.24
CA ASN A 64 3.48 -20.51 -13.07
C ASN A 64 2.48 -19.45 -12.56
N GLY A 65 1.36 -19.86 -11.92
CA GLY A 65 0.41 -18.96 -11.29
C GLY A 65 0.93 -18.31 -10.00
N LEU A 66 2.05 -18.81 -9.46
CA LEU A 66 2.68 -18.33 -8.23
C LEU A 66 4.03 -17.62 -8.46
N GLU A 67 4.69 -17.79 -9.62
CA GLU A 67 6.01 -17.19 -9.90
C GLU A 67 6.03 -15.68 -9.65
N LYS A 68 5.03 -14.92 -10.12
CA LYS A 68 4.91 -13.46 -9.86
C LYS A 68 4.96 -13.13 -8.37
N TRP A 69 4.14 -13.83 -7.58
CA TRP A 69 4.01 -13.61 -6.15
C TRP A 69 5.30 -13.98 -5.39
N VAL A 70 6.01 -15.03 -5.85
CA VAL A 70 7.33 -15.42 -5.32
C VAL A 70 8.42 -14.40 -5.66
N ILE A 71 8.40 -13.84 -6.87
CA ILE A 71 9.34 -12.77 -7.28
C ILE A 71 9.10 -11.51 -6.44
N ARG A 72 7.85 -11.10 -6.18
CA ARG A 72 7.54 -9.97 -5.28
C ARG A 72 8.02 -10.23 -3.85
N ALA A 73 7.64 -11.36 -3.24
CA ALA A 73 8.08 -11.74 -1.90
C ALA A 73 9.62 -11.70 -1.74
N LEU A 74 10.35 -12.18 -2.75
CA LEU A 74 11.81 -12.09 -2.81
C LEU A 74 12.33 -10.64 -2.90
N GLY A 75 11.66 -9.78 -3.66
CA GLY A 75 11.99 -8.36 -3.78
C GLY A 75 11.74 -7.58 -2.49
N ASP A 76 10.53 -7.71 -1.93
CA ASP A 76 10.07 -6.98 -0.74
C ASP A 76 10.95 -7.29 0.48
N GLU A 77 11.28 -8.58 0.70
CA GLU A 77 12.17 -9.01 1.78
C GLU A 77 13.61 -8.51 1.55
N LYS A 78 14.11 -8.54 0.30
CA LYS A 78 15.50 -8.16 -0.02
C LYS A 78 15.71 -6.64 0.03
N LEU A 79 14.70 -5.85 -0.29
CA LEU A 79 14.71 -4.39 -0.13
C LEU A 79 14.55 -4.01 1.35
N THR A 80 13.46 -4.45 1.99
CA THR A 80 13.07 -4.01 3.34
C THR A 80 14.01 -4.57 4.43
N ASN A 81 14.16 -5.90 4.46
CA ASN A 81 14.84 -6.61 5.53
C ASN A 81 16.27 -7.04 5.16
N LYS A 82 16.69 -6.81 3.91
CA LYS A 82 18.07 -6.97 3.42
C LYS A 82 18.61 -8.40 3.60
N ARG A 83 17.70 -9.37 3.52
CA ARG A 83 17.98 -10.82 3.57
C ARG A 83 17.38 -11.52 2.36
N ASP A 84 17.78 -12.78 2.19
CA ASP A 84 17.31 -13.66 1.13
C ASP A 84 16.39 -14.74 1.68
N LEU A 85 15.18 -14.88 1.10
CA LEU A 85 14.26 -15.96 1.41
C LEU A 85 14.75 -17.31 0.86
N THR A 86 14.45 -18.36 1.61
CA THR A 86 14.40 -19.74 1.08
C THR A 86 13.19 -19.92 0.16
N LYS A 87 13.18 -21.01 -0.64
CA LYS A 87 12.01 -21.35 -1.46
C LYS A 87 10.75 -21.55 -0.61
N GLU A 88 10.86 -22.17 0.55
CA GLU A 88 9.71 -22.46 1.42
C GLU A 88 9.06 -21.18 1.95
N GLU A 89 9.87 -20.23 2.47
CA GLU A 89 9.37 -18.93 2.92
C GLU A 89 8.75 -18.12 1.78
N ALA A 90 9.43 -18.03 0.63
CA ALA A 90 8.94 -17.27 -0.51
C ALA A 90 7.66 -17.87 -1.11
N THR A 91 7.55 -19.20 -1.17
CA THR A 91 6.32 -19.89 -1.60
C THR A 91 5.18 -19.59 -0.62
N LYS A 92 5.42 -19.69 0.70
CA LYS A 92 4.41 -19.42 1.72
C LYS A 92 3.94 -17.96 1.74
N GLN A 93 4.85 -16.99 1.61
CA GLN A 93 4.50 -15.57 1.49
C GLN A 93 3.69 -15.31 0.21
N ALA A 94 4.08 -15.94 -0.91
CA ALA A 94 3.37 -15.83 -2.18
C ALA A 94 1.96 -16.44 -2.14
N GLU A 95 1.78 -17.60 -1.51
CA GLU A 95 0.48 -18.25 -1.30
C GLU A 95 -0.44 -17.35 -0.46
N TYR A 96 0.05 -16.82 0.67
CA TYR A 96 -0.71 -15.89 1.50
C TYR A 96 -1.08 -14.61 0.75
N ALA A 97 -0.13 -13.97 0.06
CA ALA A 97 -0.37 -12.73 -0.68
C ALA A 97 -1.39 -12.92 -1.81
N LYS A 98 -1.31 -14.03 -2.55
CA LYS A 98 -2.28 -14.38 -3.59
C LYS A 98 -3.68 -14.60 -3.02
N SER A 99 -3.82 -15.44 -1.99
CA SER A 99 -5.14 -15.72 -1.41
C SER A 99 -5.72 -14.55 -0.61
N TYR A 100 -4.88 -13.68 -0.04
CA TYR A 100 -5.33 -12.43 0.56
C TYR A 100 -5.88 -11.46 -0.51
N TYR A 101 -5.23 -11.38 -1.67
CA TYR A 101 -5.74 -10.60 -2.80
C TYR A 101 -7.09 -11.12 -3.31
N GLU A 102 -7.21 -12.43 -3.52
CA GLU A 102 -8.46 -13.07 -3.98
C GLU A 102 -9.61 -12.85 -2.98
N ALA A 103 -9.36 -13.03 -1.67
CA ALA A 103 -10.35 -12.75 -0.62
C ALA A 103 -10.65 -11.25 -0.44
N LEU A 104 -9.70 -10.36 -0.73
CA LEU A 104 -9.90 -8.90 -0.71
C LEU A 104 -10.85 -8.46 -1.83
N GLU A 105 -10.72 -9.02 -3.03
CA GLU A 105 -11.68 -8.79 -4.12
C GLU A 105 -13.07 -9.30 -3.74
N GLU A 106 -13.18 -10.55 -3.27
CA GLU A 106 -14.43 -11.20 -2.89
C GLU A 106 -15.19 -10.43 -1.79
N VAL A 107 -14.53 -10.07 -0.68
CA VAL A 107 -15.15 -9.30 0.42
C VAL A 107 -15.52 -7.89 -0.02
N SER A 108 -14.74 -7.26 -0.91
CA SER A 108 -15.07 -5.93 -1.44
C SER A 108 -16.34 -5.96 -2.29
N GLU A 109 -16.49 -6.94 -3.16
CA GLU A 109 -17.68 -7.06 -4.01
C GLU A 109 -18.90 -7.56 -3.22
N GLU A 110 -18.82 -8.71 -2.53
CA GLU A 110 -19.98 -9.31 -1.89
C GLU A 110 -20.52 -8.52 -0.69
N LYS A 111 -19.63 -8.02 0.19
CA LYS A 111 -20.06 -7.34 1.42
C LYS A 111 -20.26 -5.84 1.22
N TYR A 112 -19.39 -5.20 0.43
CA TYR A 112 -19.35 -3.74 0.30
C TYR A 112 -19.87 -3.21 -1.04
N ASN A 113 -20.18 -4.08 -2.02
CA ASN A 113 -20.60 -3.71 -3.38
C ASN A 113 -19.58 -2.78 -4.06
N ILE A 114 -18.29 -3.07 -3.85
CA ILE A 114 -17.14 -2.38 -4.45
C ILE A 114 -16.40 -3.36 -5.35
N SER A 115 -16.51 -3.18 -6.66
CA SER A 115 -15.65 -3.77 -7.68
C SER A 115 -15.21 -2.69 -8.67
N ILE A 116 -14.13 -2.93 -9.41
CA ILE A 116 -13.54 -1.99 -10.38
C ILE A 116 -13.42 -2.72 -11.71
N SER A 117 -13.74 -2.03 -12.82
CA SER A 117 -13.61 -2.61 -14.16
C SER A 117 -12.20 -2.44 -14.72
N ASP A 118 -11.75 -3.38 -15.55
CA ASP A 118 -10.46 -3.29 -16.28
C ASP A 118 -10.23 -1.92 -16.92
N ALA A 119 -11.26 -1.37 -17.59
CA ALA A 119 -11.16 -0.10 -18.30
C ALA A 119 -11.03 1.11 -17.36
N GLU A 120 -11.64 1.05 -16.17
CA GLU A 120 -11.49 2.09 -15.16
C GLU A 120 -10.09 2.05 -14.53
N LEU A 121 -9.58 0.84 -14.27
CA LEU A 121 -8.23 0.65 -13.73
C LEU A 121 -7.15 1.06 -14.74
N ASP A 122 -7.30 0.71 -16.02
CA ASP A 122 -6.41 1.16 -17.10
C ASP A 122 -6.41 2.69 -17.24
N GLU A 123 -7.56 3.35 -17.05
CA GLU A 123 -7.67 4.81 -17.04
C GLU A 123 -7.00 5.44 -15.80
N TRP A 124 -7.20 4.88 -14.61
CA TRP A 124 -6.52 5.32 -13.37
C TRP A 124 -5.00 5.16 -13.48
N ILE A 125 -4.51 4.01 -13.97
CA ILE A 125 -3.08 3.75 -14.20
C ILE A 125 -2.52 4.75 -15.23
N SER A 126 -3.25 5.00 -16.32
CA SER A 126 -2.84 5.95 -17.37
C SER A 126 -2.76 7.40 -16.88
N ASN A 127 -3.64 7.81 -15.98
CA ASN A 127 -3.72 9.17 -15.46
C ASN A 127 -2.84 9.43 -14.21
N GLY A 128 -2.46 8.39 -13.47
CA GLY A 128 -1.59 8.48 -12.29
C GLY A 128 -0.21 7.84 -12.52
N PRO A 129 -0.03 6.53 -12.23
CA PRO A 129 1.24 5.80 -12.35
C PRO A 129 2.02 6.01 -13.65
N ASP A 130 1.38 6.00 -14.82
CA ASP A 130 2.08 6.17 -16.11
C ASP A 130 2.64 7.60 -16.32
N GLN A 131 2.28 8.58 -15.48
CA GLN A 131 2.77 9.97 -15.58
C GLN A 131 4.16 10.17 -14.96
N HIS A 132 4.65 9.23 -14.15
CA HIS A 132 5.93 9.34 -13.44
C HIS A 132 6.72 8.03 -13.51
N GLU A 133 7.98 8.10 -13.97
CA GLU A 133 8.82 6.92 -14.17
C GLU A 133 9.85 6.78 -13.03
N PHE A 134 9.67 5.80 -12.15
CA PHE A 134 10.52 5.63 -10.96
C PHE A 134 11.74 4.72 -11.21
N PRO A 135 12.92 5.00 -10.63
CA PRO A 135 14.12 4.17 -10.79
C PRO A 135 13.93 2.68 -10.45
N GLN A 136 13.17 2.40 -9.40
CA GLN A 136 12.79 1.05 -8.94
C GLN A 136 11.93 0.32 -9.97
N GLN A 137 10.85 0.97 -10.42
CA GLN A 137 9.88 0.48 -11.41
C GLN A 137 10.56 0.14 -12.74
N ARG A 138 11.45 1.02 -13.24
CA ARG A 138 12.28 0.78 -14.42
C ARG A 138 13.15 -0.45 -14.28
N ALA A 139 13.90 -0.53 -13.18
CA ALA A 139 14.84 -1.62 -12.93
C ALA A 139 14.12 -2.97 -12.82
N TYR A 140 12.94 -3.00 -12.21
CA TYR A 140 12.12 -4.21 -12.09
C TYR A 140 11.53 -4.65 -13.44
N ALA A 141 10.98 -3.71 -14.22
CA ALA A 141 10.50 -3.98 -15.58
C ALA A 141 11.62 -4.54 -16.47
N GLU A 142 12.80 -3.91 -16.47
CA GLU A 142 13.98 -4.38 -17.22
C GLU A 142 14.42 -5.79 -16.80
N ALA A 143 14.45 -6.10 -15.49
CA ALA A 143 14.82 -7.42 -14.97
C ALA A 143 13.78 -8.52 -15.34
N LEU A 144 12.50 -8.16 -15.43
CA LEU A 144 11.44 -9.06 -15.89
C LEU A 144 11.46 -9.27 -17.42
N GLY A 145 12.08 -8.36 -18.18
CA GLY A 145 12.07 -8.34 -19.65
C GLY A 145 10.88 -7.57 -20.23
N LEU A 146 10.29 -6.65 -19.46
CA LEU A 146 9.09 -5.88 -19.78
C LEU A 146 9.43 -4.40 -20.02
N THR A 147 8.51 -3.67 -20.67
CA THR A 147 8.45 -2.21 -20.57
C THR A 147 7.74 -1.78 -19.27
N VAL A 148 7.98 -0.56 -18.78
CA VAL A 148 7.24 -0.02 -17.62
C VAL A 148 5.73 -0.03 -17.85
N LYS A 149 5.24 0.20 -19.07
CA LYS A 149 3.80 0.11 -19.36
C LYS A 149 3.26 -1.33 -19.21
N GLN A 150 4.03 -2.35 -19.63
CA GLN A 150 3.61 -3.74 -19.41
C GLN A 150 3.75 -4.17 -17.96
N LEU A 151 4.74 -3.64 -17.23
CA LEU A 151 4.78 -3.79 -15.78
C LEU A 151 3.46 -3.27 -15.17
N ASN A 152 3.06 -2.05 -15.52
CA ASN A 152 1.89 -1.42 -14.91
C ASN A 152 0.54 -2.04 -15.33
N HIS A 153 0.32 -2.26 -16.64
CA HIS A 153 -0.98 -2.66 -17.21
C HIS A 153 -1.18 -4.18 -17.34
N GLU A 154 -0.12 -5.00 -17.18
CA GLU A 154 -0.20 -6.46 -17.33
C GLU A 154 0.30 -7.20 -16.09
N TYR A 155 1.50 -6.88 -15.60
CA TYR A 155 2.16 -7.67 -14.56
C TYR A 155 1.75 -7.28 -13.14
N ASP A 156 1.85 -5.99 -12.77
CA ASP A 156 1.54 -5.42 -11.46
C ASP A 156 0.17 -4.73 -11.38
N LYS A 157 -0.71 -4.95 -12.39
CA LYS A 157 -2.08 -4.40 -12.42
C LYS A 157 -2.87 -4.65 -11.14
N ASP A 158 -2.68 -5.79 -10.49
CA ASP A 158 -3.34 -6.14 -9.22
C ASP A 158 -2.89 -5.28 -8.01
N LEU A 159 -1.68 -4.71 -8.02
CA LEU A 159 -1.24 -3.78 -6.97
C LEU A 159 -1.97 -2.43 -7.09
N TYR A 160 -2.22 -2.00 -8.32
CA TYR A 160 -3.06 -0.84 -8.60
C TYR A 160 -4.54 -1.14 -8.33
N HIS A 161 -5.03 -2.35 -8.63
CA HIS A 161 -6.39 -2.77 -8.26
C HIS A 161 -6.60 -2.68 -6.74
N GLN A 162 -5.69 -3.24 -5.94
CA GLN A 162 -5.72 -3.12 -4.48
C GLN A 162 -5.75 -1.66 -4.02
N THR A 163 -4.93 -0.79 -4.63
CA THR A 163 -4.86 0.63 -4.28
C THR A 163 -6.23 1.31 -4.48
N VAL A 164 -6.84 1.13 -5.66
CA VAL A 164 -8.15 1.74 -5.98
C VAL A 164 -9.30 1.08 -5.20
N LEU A 165 -9.20 -0.21 -4.85
CA LEU A 165 -10.14 -0.86 -3.92
C LEU A 165 -10.07 -0.17 -2.55
N TYR A 166 -8.88 0.03 -1.98
CA TYR A 166 -8.74 0.70 -0.68
C TYR A 166 -9.23 2.16 -0.73
N GLU A 167 -8.93 2.92 -1.79
CA GLU A 167 -9.47 4.29 -1.99
C GLU A 167 -11.01 4.32 -1.92
N ARG A 168 -11.69 3.32 -2.51
CA ARG A 168 -13.15 3.17 -2.50
C ARG A 168 -13.68 2.64 -1.17
N LEU A 169 -12.97 1.72 -0.53
CA LEU A 169 -13.36 1.08 0.73
C LEU A 169 -13.32 2.07 1.91
N ILE A 170 -12.28 2.89 2.04
CA ILE A 170 -12.08 3.80 3.19
C ILE A 170 -13.36 4.55 3.61
N PRO A 171 -14.07 5.32 2.75
CA PRO A 171 -15.27 6.04 3.15
C PRO A 171 -16.46 5.13 3.53
N VAL A 172 -16.49 3.88 3.04
CA VAL A 172 -17.52 2.90 3.40
C VAL A 172 -17.19 2.23 4.74
N LEU A 173 -15.92 1.85 4.96
CA LEU A 173 -15.43 1.30 6.23
C LEU A 173 -15.52 2.31 7.36
N GLN A 174 -15.26 3.61 7.10
CA GLN A 174 -15.46 4.69 8.07
C GLN A 174 -16.90 4.74 8.60
N LYS A 175 -17.87 4.59 7.69
CA LYS A 175 -19.30 4.57 8.01
C LYS A 175 -19.72 3.28 8.72
N GLU A 176 -19.23 2.13 8.27
CA GLU A 176 -19.58 0.81 8.83
C GLU A 176 -19.00 0.61 10.23
N TYR A 177 -17.73 0.98 10.43
CA TYR A 177 -17.00 0.77 11.69
C TYR A 177 -17.11 1.93 12.68
N GLY A 178 -17.74 3.04 12.29
CA GLY A 178 -18.01 4.19 13.14
C GLY A 178 -16.76 4.95 13.60
N THR A 179 -15.71 4.97 12.79
CA THR A 179 -14.42 5.62 13.11
C THR A 179 -13.79 6.26 11.87
N GLN A 180 -12.86 7.19 12.07
CA GLN A 180 -12.00 7.75 11.01
C GLN A 180 -10.52 7.37 11.21
N ASP A 181 -10.20 6.58 12.23
CA ASP A 181 -8.86 6.10 12.58
C ASP A 181 -8.41 5.00 11.60
N GLY A 182 -7.44 5.32 10.74
CA GLY A 182 -6.95 4.43 9.69
C GLY A 182 -6.30 3.14 10.16
N GLU A 183 -5.75 3.08 11.37
CA GLU A 183 -5.24 1.83 11.95
C GLU A 183 -6.41 0.90 12.31
N ILE A 184 -7.44 1.43 12.97
CA ILE A 184 -8.64 0.67 13.35
C ILE A 184 -9.46 0.24 12.12
N LEU A 185 -9.53 1.06 11.06
CA LEU A 185 -10.16 0.66 9.79
C LEU A 185 -9.41 -0.53 9.16
N ARG A 186 -8.08 -0.42 9.10
CA ARG A 186 -7.19 -1.41 8.48
C ARG A 186 -7.21 -2.73 9.24
N GLU A 187 -7.08 -2.72 10.56
CA GLU A 187 -7.12 -3.94 11.40
C GLU A 187 -8.46 -4.68 11.26
N LYS A 188 -9.59 -3.97 11.36
CA LYS A 188 -10.92 -4.57 11.26
C LYS A 188 -11.16 -5.21 9.89
N PHE A 189 -10.85 -4.50 8.81
CA PHE A 189 -11.10 -4.99 7.46
C PHE A 189 -10.11 -6.09 7.05
N HIS A 190 -8.83 -5.96 7.41
CA HIS A 190 -7.83 -7.02 7.25
C HIS A 190 -8.28 -8.32 7.92
N LYS A 191 -8.84 -8.23 9.13
CA LYS A 191 -9.41 -9.39 9.83
C LYS A 191 -10.58 -10.04 9.06
N GLU A 192 -11.43 -9.26 8.41
CA GLU A 192 -12.53 -9.81 7.60
C GLU A 192 -12.02 -10.56 6.37
N VAL A 193 -11.00 -10.02 5.69
CA VAL A 193 -10.31 -10.72 4.58
C VAL A 193 -9.65 -12.00 5.09
N GLU A 194 -8.92 -11.95 6.21
CA GLU A 194 -8.33 -13.16 6.80
C GLU A 194 -9.37 -14.20 7.24
N ASP A 195 -10.56 -13.77 7.69
CA ASP A 195 -11.67 -14.68 8.06
C ASP A 195 -12.40 -15.26 6.83
N ALA A 196 -12.31 -14.64 5.66
CA ALA A 196 -12.78 -15.19 4.37
C ALA A 196 -11.80 -16.21 3.75
N MET A 197 -10.51 -16.16 4.07
CA MET A 197 -9.47 -17.09 3.57
C MET A 197 -9.53 -18.52 4.19
N LYS A 198 -10.66 -18.96 4.77
CA LYS A 198 -10.74 -20.12 5.71
C LYS A 198 -11.75 -21.21 5.34
#